data_AF-H2ZGU1-F1
#
_entry.id   AF-H2ZGU1-F1
#
_cell.length_a   1.000
_cell.length_b   1.000
_cell.length_c   1.000
_cell.angle_alpha   90.00
_cell.angle_beta   90.00
_cell.angle_gamma   90.00
#
_symmetry.space_group_name_H-M   'P 1'
#
loop_
_entity.id
_entity.type
_entity.pdbx_description
1 polymer ?
#
loop_
_entity_poly.entity_id
_entity_poly.type
_entity_poly.pdbx_seq_one_letter_code
_entity_poly.pdbx_strand_id
1 'polypeptide(L)'
;MRKTAVTFYYAVDSDFWDEIPAAADQVAASDLTEHKSAVAADSPDTLKLLGDISTLLCNKFNLETKSKEVKVIRELLAAQTADNDATLISKQQFMMLTAWFGSTETRKGSCHLVQQIKNMIKNSLLPIESANHSWFAGPLTLDRSDEVLRNKEEGTFLIRFSEGYNKEGGFVLAIKGNNSVTQYRICGDPTTASDGDIYDAKLKFYADDGTFANEITYPDIVQFVNGRILNHDFNGVKAQYVCPNLNFNALFSG
;
A
#
# COMPACT_ATOMS: atom_id res chain seq x y z
N MET A 1 -17.08 -18.79 3.39
CA MET A 1 -16.73 -17.38 3.11
C MET A 1 -15.31 -17.35 2.55
N ARG A 2 -15.06 -16.69 1.41
CA ARG A 2 -13.67 -16.41 0.97
C ARG A 2 -13.05 -15.43 1.98
N LYS A 3 -11.89 -15.76 2.54
CA LYS A 3 -11.14 -14.83 3.39
C LYS A 3 -10.56 -13.72 2.48
N THR A 4 -10.71 -12.46 2.87
CA THR A 4 -10.04 -11.33 2.20
C THR A 4 -8.64 -11.17 2.76
N ALA A 5 -7.74 -10.47 2.04
CA ALA A 5 -6.40 -10.18 2.53
C ALA A 5 -6.42 -9.49 3.90
N VAL A 6 -7.25 -8.45 4.06
CA VAL A 6 -7.39 -7.77 5.36
C VAL A 6 -7.78 -8.76 6.46
N THR A 7 -8.82 -9.59 6.27
CA THR A 7 -9.22 -10.58 7.31
C THR A 7 -8.15 -11.62 7.62
N PHE A 8 -7.27 -11.92 6.67
CA PHE A 8 -6.13 -12.79 6.89
C PHE A 8 -5.09 -12.09 7.79
N TYR A 9 -4.71 -10.85 7.48
CA TYR A 9 -3.74 -10.10 8.29
C TYR A 9 -4.28 -9.71 9.66
N TYR A 10 -5.61 -9.57 9.83
CA TYR A 10 -6.23 -9.45 11.15
C TYR A 10 -5.86 -10.61 12.09
N ALA A 11 -5.66 -11.82 11.56
CA ALA A 11 -5.26 -12.97 12.37
C ALA A 11 -3.74 -13.05 12.56
N VAL A 12 -2.95 -12.55 11.60
CA VAL A 12 -1.48 -12.61 11.62
C VAL A 12 -0.90 -11.51 12.50
N ASP A 13 -1.36 -10.28 12.34
CA ASP A 13 -0.75 -9.10 12.97
C ASP A 13 -1.52 -8.60 14.21
N SER A 14 -2.46 -9.40 14.74
CA SER A 14 -3.20 -8.98 15.96
C SER A 14 -2.27 -8.79 17.14
N ASP A 15 -1.33 -9.72 17.35
CA ASP A 15 -0.42 -9.67 18.50
C ASP A 15 0.47 -8.41 18.44
N PHE A 16 0.98 -8.07 17.26
CA PHE A 16 1.72 -6.82 17.06
C PHE A 16 0.86 -5.59 17.37
N TRP A 17 -0.40 -5.57 16.92
CA TRP A 17 -1.32 -4.46 17.19
C TRP A 17 -1.63 -4.32 18.69
N ASP A 18 -1.79 -5.44 19.38
CA ASP A 18 -2.19 -5.48 20.78
C ASP A 18 -1.03 -5.08 21.73
N GLU A 19 0.23 -5.14 21.26
CA GLU A 19 1.42 -4.59 21.95
C GLU A 19 1.43 -3.04 22.01
N ILE A 20 0.65 -2.36 21.16
CA ILE A 20 0.65 -0.89 21.07
C ILE A 20 -0.27 -0.32 22.16
N PRO A 21 0.14 0.69 22.95
CA PRO A 21 -0.73 1.30 23.95
C PRO A 21 -1.98 1.96 23.34
N ALA A 22 -3.13 1.90 24.03
CA ALA A 22 -4.33 2.59 23.57
C ALA A 22 -4.16 4.12 23.67
N ALA A 23 -4.76 4.86 22.73
CA ALA A 23 -4.72 6.32 22.76
C ALA A 23 -5.52 6.91 23.93
N ALA A 24 -6.59 6.23 24.35
CA ALA A 24 -7.43 6.64 25.49
C ALA A 24 -6.67 6.67 26.83
N ASP A 25 -5.58 5.91 26.95
CA ASP A 25 -4.71 5.92 28.13
C ASP A 25 -3.80 7.17 28.19
N GLN A 26 -3.76 7.97 27.11
CA GLN A 26 -2.74 8.99 26.89
C GLN A 26 -3.30 10.36 26.48
N VAL A 27 -4.50 10.41 25.90
CA VAL A 27 -5.13 11.64 25.37
C VAL A 27 -6.47 11.89 26.07
N ALA A 28 -6.76 13.15 26.40
CA ALA A 28 -8.02 13.53 27.02
C ALA A 28 -9.21 13.20 26.12
N ALA A 29 -10.31 12.71 26.72
CA ALA A 29 -11.51 12.27 26.00
C ALA A 29 -12.12 13.33 25.07
N SER A 30 -11.90 14.63 25.34
CA SER A 30 -12.33 15.75 24.50
C SER A 30 -11.69 15.71 23.11
N ASP A 31 -10.40 15.42 23.03
CA ASP A 31 -9.58 15.55 21.82
C ASP A 31 -9.82 14.36 20.87
N LEU A 32 -10.17 13.20 21.44
CA LEU A 32 -10.63 12.01 20.71
C LEU A 32 -11.95 12.25 19.95
N THR A 33 -12.75 13.23 20.37
CA THR A 33 -14.07 13.52 19.77
C THR A 33 -13.98 14.31 18.47
N GLU A 34 -12.97 15.18 18.31
CA GLU A 34 -12.77 15.98 17.09
C GLU A 34 -12.22 15.14 15.92
N HIS A 35 -11.58 14.01 16.21
CA HIS A 35 -11.10 13.04 15.20
C HIS A 35 -12.14 11.98 14.78
N LYS A 36 -13.36 12.01 15.34
CA LYS A 36 -14.45 11.05 15.03
C LYS A 36 -14.99 11.11 13.60
N SER A 37 -14.70 12.18 12.86
CA SER A 37 -15.32 12.40 11.53
C SER A 37 -14.77 11.51 10.41
N ALA A 38 -13.74 10.69 10.66
CA ALA A 38 -13.14 9.80 9.65
C ALA A 38 -13.18 8.29 9.98
N VAL A 39 -13.44 7.91 11.23
CA VAL A 39 -13.39 6.50 11.70
C VAL A 39 -14.72 6.09 12.33
N ALA A 40 -15.77 6.07 11.52
CA ALA A 40 -17.13 5.76 11.98
C ALA A 40 -17.35 4.25 12.15
N ALA A 41 -16.70 3.62 13.12
CA ALA A 41 -17.03 2.26 13.60
C ALA A 41 -16.32 1.83 14.89
N ASP A 42 -15.17 2.42 15.24
CA ASP A 42 -14.30 1.89 16.28
C ASP A 42 -14.43 2.62 17.62
N SER A 43 -14.41 1.88 18.73
CA SER A 43 -14.38 2.46 20.08
C SER A 43 -13.07 3.24 20.28
N PRO A 44 -13.06 4.42 20.94
CA PRO A 44 -11.85 5.17 21.23
C PRO A 44 -10.74 4.34 21.89
N ASP A 45 -11.12 3.33 22.69
CA ASP A 45 -10.21 2.42 23.39
C ASP A 45 -9.43 1.49 22.45
N THR A 46 -9.81 1.44 21.17
CA THR A 46 -9.18 0.58 20.15
C THR A 46 -8.25 1.35 19.21
N LEU A 47 -8.23 2.68 19.30
CA LEU A 47 -7.36 3.55 18.49
C LEU A 47 -5.96 3.63 19.10
N LYS A 48 -4.96 3.75 18.23
CA LYS A 48 -3.53 3.85 18.59
C LYS A 48 -2.93 5.12 18.01
N LEU A 49 -1.95 5.70 18.69
CA LEU A 49 -1.24 6.88 18.18
C LEU A 49 -0.25 6.47 17.09
N LEU A 50 -0.15 7.28 16.03
CA LEU A 50 0.81 7.07 14.95
C LEU A 50 2.25 7.07 15.47
N GLY A 51 2.55 7.94 16.45
CA GLY A 51 3.86 7.98 17.11
C GLY A 51 4.22 6.67 17.82
N ASP A 52 3.25 6.03 18.48
CA ASP A 52 3.45 4.75 19.19
C ASP A 52 3.65 3.60 18.21
N ILE A 53 2.88 3.58 17.11
CA ILE A 53 3.07 2.61 16.02
C ILE A 53 4.50 2.74 15.45
N SER A 54 4.94 3.96 15.12
CA SER A 54 6.30 4.22 14.65
C SER A 54 7.36 3.77 15.66
N THR A 55 7.15 4.05 16.94
CA THR A 55 8.10 3.72 18.01
C THR A 55 8.24 2.21 18.17
N LEU A 56 7.13 1.46 18.19
CA LEU A 56 7.18 0.01 18.28
C LEU A 56 7.88 -0.60 17.05
N LEU A 57 7.57 -0.13 15.84
CA LEU A 57 8.25 -0.57 14.62
C LEU A 57 9.76 -0.33 14.68
N CYS A 58 10.18 0.86 15.14
CA CYS A 58 11.59 1.20 15.27
C CYS A 58 12.30 0.28 16.27
N ASN A 59 11.70 0.07 17.44
CA ASN A 59 12.28 -0.76 18.49
C ASN A 59 12.35 -2.23 18.10
N LYS A 60 11.25 -2.79 17.57
CA LYS A 60 11.14 -4.22 17.24
C LYS A 60 12.01 -4.61 16.05
N PHE A 61 12.18 -3.70 15.09
CA PHE A 61 12.86 -3.98 13.81
C PHE A 61 14.14 -3.17 13.60
N ASN A 62 14.66 -2.54 14.65
CA ASN A 62 15.90 -1.78 14.66
C ASN A 62 15.96 -0.74 13.53
N LEU A 63 14.90 0.07 13.40
CA LEU A 63 14.80 1.15 12.42
C LEU A 63 15.16 2.48 13.06
N GLU A 64 15.81 3.34 12.30
CA GLU A 64 15.97 4.73 12.69
C GLU A 64 14.65 5.48 12.52
N THR A 65 14.26 6.29 13.50
CA THR A 65 12.99 7.07 13.48
C THR A 65 12.86 7.97 12.25
N LYS A 66 13.98 8.43 11.68
CA LYS A 66 14.02 9.30 10.50
C LYS A 66 14.27 8.57 9.19
N SER A 67 14.33 7.23 9.22
CA SER A 67 14.52 6.40 8.03
C SER A 67 13.38 6.61 7.02
N LYS A 68 13.65 6.36 5.73
CA LYS A 68 12.64 6.52 4.66
C LYS A 68 11.48 5.56 4.86
N GLU A 69 11.77 4.35 5.33
CA GLU A 69 10.82 3.30 5.65
C GLU A 69 9.78 3.77 6.67
N VAL A 70 10.23 4.37 7.78
CA VAL A 70 9.33 4.89 8.81
C VAL A 70 8.50 6.05 8.26
N LYS A 71 9.10 6.97 7.49
CA LYS A 71 8.35 8.05 6.85
C LYS A 71 7.28 7.55 5.88
N VAL A 72 7.59 6.52 5.10
CA VAL A 72 6.65 5.91 4.16
C VAL A 72 5.51 5.21 4.89
N ILE A 73 5.80 4.44 5.94
CA ILE A 73 4.76 3.80 6.77
C ILE A 73 3.84 4.86 7.37
N ARG A 74 4.42 5.95 7.89
CA ARG A 74 3.65 7.06 8.45
C ARG A 74 2.78 7.72 7.40
N GLU A 75 3.33 8.07 6.25
CA GLU A 75 2.58 8.66 5.14
C GLU A 75 1.43 7.75 4.70
N LEU A 76 1.63 6.44 4.65
CA LEU A 76 0.61 5.47 4.24
C LEU A 76 -0.53 5.31 5.25
N LEU A 77 -0.22 5.39 6.55
CA LEU A 77 -1.21 5.36 7.62
C LEU A 77 -1.92 6.72 7.76
N ALA A 78 -1.15 7.80 7.67
CA ALA A 78 -1.59 9.17 7.86
C ALA A 78 -2.24 9.78 6.64
N ALA A 79 -2.06 9.27 5.42
CA ALA A 79 -2.76 9.78 4.23
C ALA A 79 -4.30 9.63 4.30
N GLN A 80 -4.82 8.97 5.35
CA GLN A 80 -6.24 8.95 5.69
C GLN A 80 -6.64 9.98 6.78
N THR A 81 -5.69 10.75 7.32
CA THR A 81 -5.82 11.65 8.48
C THR A 81 -4.79 12.81 8.40
N ALA A 82 -4.60 13.63 9.45
CA ALA A 82 -3.49 14.60 9.49
C ALA A 82 -2.15 13.87 9.77
N ASP A 83 -1.00 14.39 9.34
CA ASP A 83 0.33 13.84 9.67
C ASP A 83 0.91 14.55 10.91
N ASN A 84 0.65 14.00 12.09
CA ASN A 84 1.36 14.34 13.32
C ASN A 84 1.38 13.12 14.27
N ASP A 85 2.19 13.17 15.32
CA ASP A 85 2.31 12.03 16.26
C ASP A 85 1.05 11.77 17.09
N ALA A 86 0.16 12.77 17.20
CA ALA A 86 -1.13 12.66 17.86
C ALA A 86 -2.21 12.01 16.97
N THR A 87 -1.90 11.73 15.70
CA THR A 87 -2.82 11.12 14.74
C THR A 87 -3.25 9.74 15.21
N LEU A 88 -4.57 9.53 15.24
CA LEU A 88 -5.19 8.27 15.65
C LEU A 88 -5.34 7.33 14.47
N ILE A 89 -4.89 6.11 14.65
CA ILE A 89 -4.95 5.02 13.68
C ILE A 89 -5.83 3.91 14.24
N SER A 90 -6.74 3.41 13.40
CA SER A 90 -7.58 2.25 13.69
C SER A 90 -6.88 0.94 13.35
N LYS A 91 -7.34 -0.17 13.97
CA LYS A 91 -6.86 -1.51 13.64
C LYS A 91 -7.08 -1.81 12.16
N GLN A 92 -8.21 -1.38 11.60
CA GLN A 92 -8.52 -1.58 10.19
C GLN A 92 -7.51 -0.89 9.26
N GLN A 93 -7.12 0.35 9.55
CA GLN A 93 -6.12 1.07 8.75
C GLN A 93 -4.75 0.37 8.79
N PHE A 94 -4.34 -0.10 9.96
CA PHE A 94 -3.12 -0.87 10.10
C PHE A 94 -3.18 -2.20 9.33
N MET A 95 -4.30 -2.93 9.40
CA MET A 95 -4.47 -4.17 8.64
C MET A 95 -4.58 -3.96 7.12
N MET A 96 -4.97 -2.75 6.67
CA MET A 96 -4.87 -2.38 5.26
C MET A 96 -3.41 -2.20 4.84
N LEU A 97 -2.57 -1.58 5.68
CA LEU A 97 -1.14 -1.46 5.42
C LEU A 97 -0.49 -2.84 5.25
N THR A 98 -0.75 -3.77 6.18
CA THR A 98 -0.20 -5.13 6.09
C THR A 98 -0.84 -5.94 4.97
N ALA A 99 -2.10 -5.65 4.59
CA ALA A 99 -2.69 -6.23 3.38
C ALA A 99 -1.99 -5.81 2.07
N TRP A 100 -1.41 -4.61 2.02
CA TRP A 100 -0.69 -4.12 0.84
C TRP A 100 0.76 -4.56 0.77
N PHE A 101 1.44 -4.63 1.92
CA PHE A 101 2.89 -4.80 2.00
C PHE A 101 3.33 -6.00 2.81
N GLY A 102 2.38 -6.83 3.24
CA GLY A 102 2.63 -8.01 4.03
C GLY A 102 2.72 -7.75 5.52
N SER A 103 2.87 -8.85 6.25
CA SER A 103 2.78 -8.91 7.70
C SER A 103 3.96 -8.26 8.43
N THR A 104 3.75 -7.99 9.71
CA THR A 104 4.83 -7.60 10.63
C THR A 104 5.71 -8.77 11.06
N GLU A 105 5.34 -10.00 10.70
CA GLU A 105 6.11 -11.20 11.00
C GLU A 105 7.53 -11.16 10.42
N THR A 106 8.44 -11.79 11.15
CA THR A 106 9.86 -11.76 10.80
C THR A 106 10.24 -12.98 9.96
N ARG A 107 10.88 -12.76 8.81
CA ARG A 107 11.43 -13.82 7.96
C ARG A 107 12.92 -13.61 7.78
N LYS A 108 13.71 -14.64 8.10
CA LYS A 108 15.18 -14.62 7.98
C LYS A 108 15.81 -13.40 8.68
N GLY A 109 15.26 -12.99 9.82
CA GLY A 109 15.79 -11.91 10.65
C GLY A 109 15.34 -10.49 10.31
N SER A 110 14.35 -10.30 9.42
CA SER A 110 13.74 -8.98 9.22
C SER A 110 12.24 -9.06 8.94
N CYS A 111 11.50 -8.04 9.40
CA CYS A 111 10.06 -7.86 9.21
C CYS A 111 9.67 -7.76 7.73
N HIS A 112 8.65 -8.50 7.31
CA HIS A 112 8.25 -8.56 5.90
C HIS A 112 7.69 -7.23 5.39
N LEU A 113 6.76 -6.60 6.12
CA LEU A 113 6.24 -5.25 5.84
C LEU A 113 7.38 -4.26 5.53
N VAL A 114 8.39 -4.23 6.39
CA VAL A 114 9.55 -3.34 6.26
C VAL A 114 10.38 -3.71 5.03
N GLN A 115 10.59 -5.01 4.76
CA GLN A 115 11.30 -5.46 3.55
C GLN A 115 10.59 -5.04 2.28
N GLN A 116 9.26 -5.16 2.23
CA GLN A 116 8.48 -4.78 1.06
C GLN A 116 8.49 -3.27 0.82
N ILE A 117 8.41 -2.48 1.89
CA ILE A 117 8.55 -1.03 1.79
C ILE A 117 9.96 -0.63 1.33
N LYS A 118 11.01 -1.27 1.86
CA LYS A 118 12.39 -1.07 1.37
C LYS A 118 12.53 -1.41 -0.11
N ASN A 119 11.97 -2.54 -0.52
CA ASN A 119 11.97 -3.01 -1.89
C ASN A 119 11.26 -2.00 -2.80
N MET A 120 10.10 -1.49 -2.38
CA MET A 120 9.37 -0.44 -3.10
C MET A 120 10.17 0.83 -3.24
N ILE A 121 10.69 1.41 -2.14
CA ILE A 121 11.48 2.65 -2.17
C ILE A 121 12.64 2.54 -3.16
N LYS A 122 13.32 1.38 -3.17
CA LYS A 122 14.49 1.15 -4.03
C LYS A 122 14.14 0.92 -5.49
N ASN A 123 13.08 0.17 -5.76
CA ASN A 123 12.83 -0.43 -7.06
C ASN A 123 11.55 0.09 -7.75
N SER A 124 10.87 1.09 -7.17
CA SER A 124 9.75 1.74 -7.84
C SER A 124 10.15 2.91 -8.74
N LEU A 125 11.43 3.31 -8.71
CA LEU A 125 11.95 4.44 -9.46
C LEU A 125 12.33 4.03 -10.88
N LEU A 126 11.77 4.73 -11.86
CA LEU A 126 12.16 4.64 -13.27
C LEU A 126 12.71 5.98 -13.77
N PRO A 127 13.73 5.95 -14.64
CA PRO A 127 14.29 7.17 -15.20
C PRO A 127 13.31 7.79 -16.20
N ILE A 128 12.99 9.07 -15.99
CA ILE A 128 12.29 9.93 -16.95
C ILE A 128 13.16 11.16 -17.18
N GLU A 129 13.64 11.34 -18.42
CA GLU A 129 14.52 12.45 -18.79
C GLU A 129 15.73 12.58 -17.85
N SER A 130 15.75 13.62 -16.99
CA SER A 130 16.84 13.95 -16.07
C SER A 130 16.57 13.58 -14.61
N ALA A 131 15.44 12.92 -14.31
CA ALA A 131 15.03 12.57 -12.95
C ALA A 131 14.49 11.15 -12.83
N ASN A 132 14.50 10.61 -11.62
CA ASN A 132 13.88 9.33 -11.30
C ASN A 132 12.49 9.57 -10.71
N HIS A 133 11.48 8.90 -11.29
CA HIS A 133 10.09 9.01 -10.85
C HIS A 133 9.59 7.65 -10.38
N SER A 134 8.90 7.65 -9.24
CA SER A 134 8.23 6.44 -8.77
C SER A 134 7.01 6.16 -9.64
N TRP A 135 6.78 4.90 -10.04
CA TRP A 135 5.49 4.50 -10.60
C TRP A 135 4.38 4.38 -9.56
N PHE A 136 4.74 4.42 -8.28
CA PHE A 136 3.81 4.27 -7.17
C PHE A 136 3.23 5.62 -6.75
N ALA A 137 1.91 5.76 -6.89
CA ALA A 137 1.14 6.91 -6.46
C ALA A 137 0.63 6.81 -5.01
N GLY A 138 0.54 5.60 -4.45
CA GLY A 138 -0.07 5.38 -3.15
C GLY A 138 -1.58 5.65 -3.15
N PRO A 139 -2.12 6.33 -2.12
CA PRO A 139 -3.52 6.76 -2.10
C PRO A 139 -3.80 7.77 -3.22
N LEU A 140 -4.62 7.36 -4.19
CA LEU A 140 -5.08 8.21 -5.28
C LEU A 140 -6.48 7.74 -5.69
N THR A 141 -7.43 8.66 -5.81
CA THR A 141 -8.79 8.32 -6.23
C THR A 141 -8.84 7.99 -7.72
N LEU A 142 -9.90 7.28 -8.15
CA LEU A 142 -10.15 7.01 -9.56
C LEU A 142 -10.16 8.32 -10.38
N ASP A 143 -10.98 9.30 -9.97
CA ASP A 143 -11.13 10.57 -10.69
C ASP A 143 -9.80 11.32 -10.79
N ARG A 144 -9.02 11.34 -9.71
CA ARG A 144 -7.70 12.01 -9.72
C ARG A 144 -6.71 11.26 -10.61
N SER A 145 -6.74 9.94 -10.61
CA SER A 145 -5.90 9.12 -11.50
C SER A 145 -6.21 9.41 -12.98
N ASP A 146 -7.50 9.54 -13.32
CA ASP A 146 -7.93 9.90 -14.66
C ASP A 146 -7.49 11.31 -15.03
N GLU A 147 -7.63 12.27 -14.12
CA GLU A 147 -7.22 13.66 -14.34
C GLU A 147 -5.72 13.79 -14.61
N VAL A 148 -4.86 13.16 -13.80
CA VAL A 148 -3.40 13.29 -13.96
C VAL A 148 -2.88 12.59 -15.21
N LEU A 149 -3.59 11.57 -15.71
CA LEU A 149 -3.25 10.82 -16.92
C LEU A 149 -3.90 11.37 -18.20
N ARG A 150 -5.01 12.11 -18.12
CA ARG A 150 -5.83 12.52 -19.28
C ARG A 150 -5.03 13.20 -20.39
N ASN A 151 -4.09 14.06 -20.02
CA ASN A 151 -3.28 14.85 -20.95
C ASN A 151 -1.85 14.32 -21.10
N LYS A 152 -1.63 13.05 -20.74
CA LYS A 152 -0.33 12.38 -20.89
C LYS A 152 -0.27 11.57 -22.19
N GLU A 153 0.95 11.22 -22.56
CA GLU A 153 1.19 10.36 -23.72
C GLU A 153 0.57 8.98 -23.50
N GLU A 154 0.10 8.38 -24.59
CA GLU A 154 -0.35 6.98 -24.57
C GLU A 154 0.76 6.07 -24.01
N GLY A 155 0.38 5.13 -23.17
CA GLY A 155 1.33 4.26 -22.46
C GLY A 155 1.86 4.83 -21.15
N THR A 156 1.47 6.06 -20.76
CA THR A 156 1.76 6.58 -19.42
C THR A 156 0.95 5.86 -18.35
N PHE A 157 1.58 5.40 -17.28
CA PHE A 157 0.91 4.63 -16.23
C PHE A 157 1.31 5.04 -14.80
N LEU A 158 0.49 4.62 -13.83
CA LEU A 158 0.76 4.68 -12.40
C LEU A 158 0.12 3.49 -11.66
N ILE A 159 0.64 3.18 -10.48
CA ILE A 159 0.05 2.22 -9.54
C ILE A 159 -0.48 2.97 -8.32
N ARG A 160 -1.75 2.76 -7.99
CA ARG A 160 -2.41 3.35 -6.82
C ARG A 160 -3.09 2.28 -5.98
N PHE A 161 -3.51 2.63 -4.77
CA PHE A 161 -4.45 1.78 -4.03
C PHE A 161 -5.83 1.79 -4.65
N SER A 162 -6.54 0.67 -4.51
CA SER A 162 -7.92 0.55 -4.93
C SER A 162 -8.89 1.06 -3.87
N GLU A 163 -9.86 1.87 -4.29
CA GLU A 163 -10.98 2.28 -3.43
C GLU A 163 -12.04 1.18 -3.29
N GLY A 164 -12.24 0.35 -4.33
CA GLY A 164 -13.31 -0.66 -4.37
C GLY A 164 -12.93 -2.04 -3.81
N TYR A 165 -11.63 -2.33 -3.70
CA TYR A 165 -11.12 -3.65 -3.27
C TYR A 165 -9.91 -3.52 -2.33
N ASN A 166 -9.84 -2.43 -1.57
CA ASN A 166 -8.86 -2.23 -0.50
C ASN A 166 -8.83 -3.38 0.53
N LYS A 167 -9.99 -3.95 0.88
CA LYS A 167 -10.11 -5.10 1.79
C LYS A 167 -9.40 -6.37 1.29
N GLU A 168 -9.05 -6.41 0.01
CA GLU A 168 -8.31 -7.48 -0.63
C GLU A 168 -6.82 -7.14 -0.84
N GLY A 169 -6.29 -6.09 -0.19
CA GLY A 169 -4.91 -5.64 -0.43
C GLY A 169 -4.75 -5.09 -1.85
N GLY A 170 -5.82 -4.46 -2.36
CA GLY A 170 -5.96 -4.12 -3.76
C GLY A 170 -5.13 -2.94 -4.25
N PHE A 171 -4.42 -3.12 -5.36
CA PHE A 171 -3.81 -2.07 -6.17
C PHE A 171 -4.53 -1.93 -7.52
N VAL A 172 -4.37 -0.78 -8.16
CA VAL A 172 -4.86 -0.51 -9.51
C VAL A 172 -3.70 -0.05 -10.38
N LEU A 173 -3.55 -0.69 -11.54
CA LEU A 173 -2.78 -0.13 -12.65
C LEU A 173 -3.69 0.77 -13.47
N ALA A 174 -3.41 2.07 -13.46
CA ALA A 174 -4.05 3.03 -14.35
C ALA A 174 -3.10 3.32 -15.53
N ILE A 175 -3.55 3.12 -16.76
CA ILE A 175 -2.77 3.36 -17.97
C ILE A 175 -3.53 4.23 -18.97
N LYS A 176 -2.86 5.24 -19.51
CA LYS A 176 -3.39 6.12 -20.55
C LYS A 176 -3.39 5.40 -21.90
N GLY A 177 -4.57 5.10 -22.43
CA GLY A 177 -4.77 4.75 -23.85
C GLY A 177 -5.01 6.00 -24.70
N ASN A 178 -5.40 5.84 -25.96
CA ASN A 178 -5.62 6.97 -26.88
C ASN A 178 -6.58 8.05 -26.32
N ASN A 179 -7.81 7.66 -25.97
CA ASN A 179 -8.87 8.58 -25.52
C ASN A 179 -9.43 8.28 -24.13
N SER A 180 -8.84 7.33 -23.42
CA SER A 180 -9.34 6.87 -22.12
C SER A 180 -8.19 6.46 -21.21
N VAL A 181 -8.49 6.34 -19.93
CA VAL A 181 -7.63 5.67 -18.95
C VAL A 181 -8.25 4.33 -18.64
N THR A 182 -7.48 3.26 -18.83
CA THR A 182 -7.91 1.90 -18.51
C THR A 182 -7.35 1.52 -17.14
N GLN A 183 -8.16 0.86 -16.33
CA GLN A 183 -7.86 0.56 -14.93
C GLN A 183 -7.86 -0.96 -14.75
N TYR A 184 -6.72 -1.54 -14.40
CA TYR A 184 -6.58 -2.97 -14.18
C TYR A 184 -6.42 -3.30 -12.70
N ARG A 185 -7.12 -4.34 -12.26
CA ARG A 185 -7.18 -4.75 -10.86
C ARG A 185 -6.03 -5.69 -10.49
N ILE A 186 -5.43 -5.43 -9.34
CA ILE A 186 -4.40 -6.27 -8.72
C ILE A 186 -4.82 -6.50 -7.27
N CYS A 187 -4.88 -7.74 -6.77
CA CYS A 187 -5.27 -8.03 -5.38
C CYS A 187 -4.41 -9.10 -4.74
N GLY A 188 -4.26 -9.04 -3.42
CA GLY A 188 -3.69 -10.13 -2.65
C GLY A 188 -4.61 -11.36 -2.67
N ASP A 189 -4.01 -12.54 -2.81
CA ASP A 189 -4.68 -13.83 -2.76
C ASP A 189 -4.23 -14.60 -1.51
N PRO A 190 -5.01 -14.58 -0.41
CA PRO A 190 -4.63 -15.26 0.82
C PRO A 190 -4.47 -16.77 0.68
N THR A 191 -5.00 -17.38 -0.39
CA THR A 191 -4.84 -18.84 -0.61
C THR A 191 -3.42 -19.22 -1.00
N THR A 192 -2.58 -18.25 -1.37
CA THR A 192 -1.19 -18.49 -1.74
C THR A 192 -0.25 -18.55 -0.54
N ALA A 193 -0.74 -18.19 0.65
CA ALA A 193 -0.01 -18.36 1.89
C ALA A 193 0.07 -19.87 2.19
N SER A 194 1.21 -20.49 1.88
CA SER A 194 1.46 -21.93 2.06
C SER A 194 2.60 -22.15 3.05
N ASP A 195 2.72 -23.37 3.59
CA ASP A 195 3.78 -23.76 4.54
C ASP A 195 5.18 -23.35 4.03
N GLY A 196 5.75 -22.31 4.67
CA GLY A 196 7.02 -21.67 4.30
C GLY A 196 6.94 -20.17 3.97
N ASP A 197 5.75 -19.67 3.63
CA ASP A 197 5.41 -18.25 3.40
C ASP A 197 3.99 -17.95 3.91
N ILE A 198 3.67 -18.48 5.11
CA ILE A 198 2.31 -18.57 5.65
C ILE A 198 1.73 -17.23 6.08
N TYR A 199 2.53 -16.17 6.09
CA TYR A 199 2.16 -14.87 6.62
C TYR A 199 1.86 -13.85 5.54
N ASP A 200 2.10 -14.17 4.26
CA ASP A 200 1.98 -13.20 3.18
C ASP A 200 1.20 -13.74 1.97
N ALA A 201 0.21 -12.95 1.55
CA ALA A 201 -0.58 -13.19 0.36
C ALA A 201 0.12 -12.62 -0.88
N LYS A 202 0.25 -13.42 -1.93
CA LYS A 202 0.82 -12.98 -3.21
C LYS A 202 -0.23 -12.18 -4.00
N LEU A 203 0.23 -11.31 -4.89
CA LEU A 203 -0.61 -10.47 -5.74
C LEU A 203 -1.03 -11.21 -7.01
N LYS A 204 -2.31 -11.08 -7.38
CA LYS A 204 -2.91 -11.61 -8.59
C LYS A 204 -3.45 -10.48 -9.46
N PHE A 205 -3.19 -10.59 -10.76
CA PHE A 205 -3.68 -9.66 -11.77
C PHE A 205 -4.99 -10.13 -12.36
N TYR A 206 -5.94 -9.20 -12.51
CA TYR A 206 -7.24 -9.46 -13.12
C TYR A 206 -7.38 -8.57 -14.36
N ALA A 207 -7.22 -9.17 -15.54
CA ALA A 207 -7.49 -8.51 -16.81
C ALA A 207 -8.99 -8.53 -17.12
N ASP A 208 -9.50 -7.45 -17.71
CA ASP A 208 -10.94 -7.27 -18.02
C ASP A 208 -11.48 -8.24 -19.07
N ASP A 209 -10.62 -8.90 -19.85
CA ASP A 209 -11.03 -9.80 -20.94
C ASP A 209 -11.51 -11.18 -20.47
N GLY A 210 -11.48 -11.46 -19.15
CA GLY A 210 -11.87 -12.74 -18.58
C GLY A 210 -10.99 -13.91 -19.04
N THR A 211 -9.95 -13.65 -19.83
CA THR A 211 -8.95 -14.64 -20.20
C THR A 211 -7.98 -14.72 -19.04
N PHE A 212 -8.21 -15.72 -18.19
CA PHE A 212 -7.23 -16.16 -17.22
C PHE A 212 -5.96 -16.56 -17.98
N ALA A 213 -5.02 -15.62 -18.11
CA ALA A 213 -3.62 -16.01 -18.20
C ALA A 213 -3.29 -16.62 -16.83
N ASN A 214 -3.47 -17.95 -16.74
CA ASN A 214 -2.99 -18.89 -15.72
C ASN A 214 -2.44 -18.23 -14.44
N GLU A 215 -3.10 -18.40 -13.29
CA GLU A 215 -2.58 -18.44 -11.89
C GLU A 215 -1.23 -17.79 -11.51
N ILE A 216 -0.71 -16.81 -12.25
CA ILE A 216 0.61 -16.22 -12.00
C ILE A 216 0.40 -15.18 -10.92
N THR A 217 0.85 -15.58 -9.74
CA THR A 217 0.88 -14.73 -8.56
C THR A 217 2.28 -14.14 -8.41
N TYR A 218 2.35 -12.90 -7.98
CA TYR A 218 3.59 -12.17 -7.76
C TYR A 218 3.81 -11.99 -6.26
N PRO A 219 5.01 -12.25 -5.73
CA PRO A 219 5.24 -12.14 -4.29
C PRO A 219 5.09 -10.70 -3.78
N ASP A 220 5.28 -9.70 -4.64
CA ASP A 220 5.15 -8.29 -4.30
C ASP A 220 4.85 -7.41 -5.51
N ILE A 221 4.50 -6.15 -5.24
CA ILE A 221 4.10 -5.18 -6.27
C ILE A 221 5.27 -4.77 -7.17
N VAL A 222 6.51 -4.79 -6.68
CA VAL A 222 7.69 -4.47 -7.50
C VAL A 222 7.93 -5.56 -8.54
N GLN A 223 7.89 -6.83 -8.13
CA GLN A 223 8.01 -7.97 -9.04
C GLN A 223 6.84 -8.04 -10.00
N PHE A 224 5.63 -7.66 -9.57
CA PHE A 224 4.50 -7.50 -10.45
C PHE A 224 4.77 -6.44 -11.54
N VAL A 225 5.17 -5.23 -11.17
CA VAL A 225 5.44 -4.16 -12.14
C VAL A 225 6.56 -4.56 -13.10
N ASN A 226 7.69 -5.04 -12.58
CA ASN A 226 8.85 -5.40 -13.38
C ASN A 226 8.62 -6.62 -14.29
N GLY A 227 7.84 -7.59 -13.82
CA GLY A 227 7.60 -8.84 -14.55
C GLY A 227 6.37 -8.81 -15.46
N ARG A 228 5.40 -7.93 -15.21
CA ARG A 228 4.11 -7.91 -15.91
C ARG A 228 3.73 -6.58 -16.54
N ILE A 229 4.18 -5.45 -16.02
CA ILE A 229 3.75 -4.15 -16.54
C ILE A 229 4.78 -3.60 -17.51
N LEU A 230 6.03 -3.48 -17.07
CA LEU A 230 7.07 -2.85 -17.88
C LEU A 230 7.24 -3.59 -19.21
N ASN A 231 7.01 -2.89 -20.31
CA ASN A 231 7.05 -3.40 -21.69
C ASN A 231 5.97 -4.42 -22.05
N HIS A 232 4.92 -4.58 -21.24
CA HIS A 232 3.77 -5.40 -21.58
C HIS A 232 2.72 -4.60 -22.35
N ASP A 233 2.02 -5.31 -23.24
CA ASP A 233 0.95 -4.77 -24.06
C ASP A 233 -0.41 -5.05 -23.40
N PHE A 234 -1.16 -3.98 -23.18
CA PHE A 234 -2.48 -4.00 -22.58
C PHE A 234 -3.51 -3.55 -23.63
N ASN A 235 -4.00 -4.50 -24.43
CA ASN A 235 -4.97 -4.25 -25.49
C ASN A 235 -4.50 -3.21 -26.53
N GLY A 236 -3.25 -3.33 -26.98
CA GLY A 236 -2.61 -2.45 -27.95
C GLY A 236 -1.88 -1.25 -27.35
N VAL A 237 -1.91 -1.10 -26.02
CA VAL A 237 -1.23 -0.01 -25.30
C VAL A 237 -0.09 -0.56 -24.47
N LYS A 238 1.15 -0.14 -24.75
CA LYS A 238 2.32 -0.55 -23.96
C LYS A 238 2.53 0.37 -22.77
N ALA A 239 2.74 -0.19 -21.58
CA ALA A 239 3.14 0.59 -20.41
C ALA A 239 4.61 1.01 -20.54
N GLN A 240 4.84 2.26 -20.97
CA GLN A 240 6.16 2.78 -21.33
C GLN A 240 6.63 3.92 -20.43
N TYR A 241 5.72 4.80 -20.05
CA TYR A 241 6.06 6.03 -19.34
C TYR A 241 5.48 6.02 -17.93
N VAL A 242 6.28 6.44 -16.95
CA VAL A 242 5.77 6.63 -15.58
C VAL A 242 5.10 7.99 -15.48
N CYS A 243 3.95 8.05 -14.80
CA CYS A 243 3.31 9.33 -14.53
C CYS A 243 4.22 10.20 -13.64
N PRO A 244 4.59 11.42 -14.07
CA PRO A 244 5.44 12.30 -13.27
C PRO A 244 4.66 12.93 -12.10
N ASN A 245 5.41 13.53 -11.17
CA ASN A 245 4.89 14.36 -10.07
C ASN A 245 3.85 13.67 -9.16
N LEU A 246 4.01 12.37 -8.89
CA LEU A 246 3.21 11.67 -7.89
C LEU A 246 3.71 11.96 -6.47
N ASN A 247 2.83 11.84 -5.48
CA ASN A 247 3.10 12.22 -4.09
C ASN A 247 4.34 11.49 -3.51
N PHE A 248 4.50 10.20 -3.81
CA PHE A 248 5.61 9.41 -3.30
C PHE A 248 6.92 9.62 -4.06
N ASN A 249 6.94 10.37 -5.17
CA ASN A 249 8.17 10.62 -5.89
C ASN A 249 9.18 11.36 -5.02
N ALA A 250 8.76 12.46 -4.37
CA ALA A 250 9.64 13.23 -3.50
C ALA A 250 10.17 12.41 -2.32
N LEU A 251 9.32 11.52 -1.76
CA LEU A 251 9.68 10.69 -0.62
C LEU A 251 10.66 9.55 -0.98
N PHE A 252 10.63 9.09 -2.23
CA PHE A 252 11.50 8.01 -2.70
C PHE A 252 12.78 8.53 -3.38
N SER A 253 12.72 9.67 -4.07
CA SER A 253 13.81 10.22 -4.87
C SER A 253 14.86 11.00 -4.07
N GLY A 254 14.48 11.59 -2.93
CA GLY A 254 15.42 12.24 -1.99
C GLY A 254 15.86 11.25 -0.94
#